data_AF-A0A948CTQ9-F1
#
_entry.id   AF-A0A948CTQ9-F1
#
_cell.length_a   1.000
_cell.length_b   1.000
_cell.length_c   1.000
_cell.angle_alpha   90.00
_cell.angle_beta   90.00
_cell.angle_gamma   90.00
#
_symmetry.space_group_name_H-M   'P 1'
#
loop_
_entity.id
_entity.type
_entity.pdbx_description
1 polymer ?
#
loop_
_entity_poly.entity_id
_entity_poly.type
_entity_poly.pdbx_seq_one_letter_code
_entity_poly.pdbx_strand_id
1 'polypeptide(L)'
;MHHKLLLPLRTLLYSSLSLILCLYLSWHVLLSADFFYGFWHDNIGIAETIVETGPQNRYRSGFEDTDRAQRITLFQEICQAITHQGEGLRNIRYSPKPDIQIPLLHHAEIVHLQDVANLITLTQKLEPYMLLMWCMLIAVYALRSWPLPNYKQILAVNSVLIVGLIAAVLAVGWVEVFTRRTAGSFRMITNGSFSIKIH
;
A
#
# COMPACT_ATOMS: atom_id res chain seq x y z
N MET A 1 10.58 35.28 -22.27
CA MET A 1 9.74 34.72 -21.18
C MET A 1 9.94 33.22 -20.94
N HIS A 2 10.33 32.40 -21.92
CA HIS A 2 10.45 30.94 -21.76
C HIS A 2 11.46 30.47 -20.70
N HIS A 3 12.56 31.19 -20.47
CA HIS A 3 13.62 30.73 -19.56
C HIS A 3 13.24 30.75 -18.05
N LYS A 4 12.31 31.62 -17.65
CA LYS A 4 11.93 31.79 -16.23
C LYS A 4 11.05 30.64 -15.69
N LEU A 5 10.27 29.99 -16.54
CA LEU A 5 9.38 28.88 -16.16
C LEU A 5 10.06 27.51 -16.21
N LEU A 6 11.13 27.37 -17.00
CA LEU A 6 11.82 26.09 -17.18
C LEU A 6 12.56 25.64 -15.92
N LEU A 7 13.15 26.57 -15.17
CA LEU A 7 13.90 26.26 -13.95
C LEU A 7 13.03 25.68 -12.81
N PRO A 8 11.90 26.32 -12.41
CA PRO A 8 11.04 25.75 -11.37
C PRO A 8 10.37 24.46 -11.83
N LEU A 9 9.95 24.37 -13.10
CA LEU A 9 9.35 23.15 -13.65
C LEU A 9 10.33 21.97 -13.62
N ARG A 10 11.59 22.20 -14.02
CA ARG A 10 12.66 21.18 -13.98
C ARG A 10 12.94 20.71 -12.55
N THR A 11 12.92 21.64 -11.60
CA THR A 11 13.12 21.35 -10.17
C THR A 11 11.97 20.55 -9.59
N LEU A 12 10.72 20.92 -9.93
CA LEU A 12 9.52 20.20 -9.56
C LEU A 12 9.55 18.76 -10.08
N LEU A 13 9.77 18.59 -11.39
CA LEU A 13 9.81 17.26 -12.03
C LEU A 13 10.88 16.36 -11.43
N TYR A 14 12.11 16.88 -11.26
CA TYR A 14 13.19 16.11 -10.64
C TYR A 14 12.87 15.74 -9.19
N SER A 15 12.35 16.68 -8.40
CA SER A 15 12.06 16.47 -6.97
C SER A 15 10.93 15.45 -6.77
N SER A 16 9.84 15.59 -7.52
CA SER A 16 8.69 14.68 -7.44
C SER A 16 9.04 13.28 -7.92
N LEU A 17 9.75 13.16 -9.05
CA LEU A 17 10.14 11.86 -9.59
C LEU A 17 11.13 11.12 -8.67
N SER A 18 12.08 11.85 -8.09
CA SER A 18 13.00 11.30 -7.10
C SER A 18 12.26 10.84 -5.84
N LEU A 19 11.29 11.62 -5.35
CA LEU A 19 10.47 11.23 -4.20
C LEU A 19 9.68 9.93 -4.49
N ILE A 20 9.03 9.85 -5.65
CA ILE A 20 8.26 8.66 -6.05
C ILE A 20 9.18 7.43 -6.12
N LEU A 21 10.37 7.56 -6.70
CA LEU A 21 11.35 6.47 -6.73
C LEU A 21 11.86 6.07 -5.34
N CYS A 22 12.09 7.03 -4.43
CA CYS A 22 12.46 6.72 -3.06
C CYS A 22 11.34 5.96 -2.33
N LEU A 23 10.08 6.37 -2.49
CA LEU A 23 8.93 5.65 -1.93
C LEU A 23 8.84 4.23 -2.48
N TYR A 24 9.11 4.07 -3.78
CA TYR A 24 9.13 2.78 -4.44
C TYR A 24 10.21 1.85 -3.89
N LEU A 25 11.46 2.35 -3.81
CA LEU A 25 12.56 1.59 -3.23
C LEU A 25 12.31 1.25 -1.77
N SER A 26 11.77 2.19 -0.99
CA SER A 26 11.37 1.96 0.40
C SER A 26 10.33 0.85 0.51
N TRP A 27 9.34 0.81 -0.39
CA TRP A 27 8.34 -0.25 -0.42
C TRP A 27 8.98 -1.62 -0.64
N HIS A 28 9.91 -1.76 -1.60
CA HIS A 28 10.61 -3.03 -1.84
C HIS A 28 11.47 -3.49 -0.68
N VAL A 29 12.15 -2.55 -0.02
CA VAL A 29 12.94 -2.85 1.19
C VAL A 29 12.03 -3.30 2.34
N LEU A 30 10.86 -2.67 2.50
CA LEU A 30 9.90 -3.08 3.51
C LEU A 30 9.31 -4.45 3.19
N LEU A 31 8.96 -4.69 1.92
CA LEU A 31 8.40 -5.96 1.48
C LEU A 31 9.40 -7.12 1.64
N SER A 32 10.69 -6.90 1.34
CA SER A 32 11.73 -7.92 1.53
C SER A 32 12.02 -8.25 2.99
N ALA A 33 11.65 -7.34 3.89
CA ALA A 33 11.72 -7.54 5.34
C ALA A 33 10.36 -7.94 5.96
N ASP A 34 9.37 -8.35 5.15
CA ASP A 34 8.00 -8.68 5.56
C ASP A 34 7.38 -7.60 6.46
N PHE A 35 7.62 -6.33 6.14
CA PHE A 35 7.21 -5.15 6.92
C PHE A 35 7.67 -5.16 8.38
N PHE A 36 8.72 -5.92 8.69
CA PHE A 36 9.16 -6.20 10.06
C PHE A 36 8.06 -6.81 10.93
N TYR A 37 7.16 -7.60 10.35
CA TYR A 37 6.01 -8.17 11.06
C TYR A 37 6.40 -8.94 12.31
N GLY A 38 7.47 -9.75 12.27
CA GLY A 38 7.97 -10.47 13.44
C GLY A 38 8.39 -9.55 14.60
N PHE A 39 8.98 -8.40 14.30
CA PHE A 39 9.36 -7.40 15.32
C PHE A 39 8.12 -6.75 15.94
N TRP A 40 7.16 -6.34 15.11
CA TRP A 40 5.92 -5.74 15.61
C TRP A 40 5.04 -6.74 16.37
N HIS A 41 5.05 -8.01 15.95
CA HIS A 41 4.34 -9.08 16.64
C HIS A 41 4.80 -9.20 18.10
N ASP A 42 6.10 -9.07 18.34
CA ASP A 42 6.69 -9.26 19.66
C ASP A 42 6.70 -7.98 20.52
N ASN A 43 6.78 -6.81 19.88
CA ASN A 43 7.03 -5.55 20.60
C ASN A 43 5.79 -4.65 20.72
N ILE A 44 4.72 -4.90 19.98
CA ILE A 44 3.50 -4.06 19.96
C ILE A 44 2.24 -4.78 20.49
N GLY A 45 2.37 -6.00 21.01
CA GLY A 45 1.24 -6.69 21.63
C GLY A 45 0.21 -7.19 20.60
N ILE A 46 0.63 -7.46 19.36
CA ILE A 46 -0.23 -8.15 18.37
C ILE A 46 -0.61 -9.53 18.92
N ALA A 47 0.28 -10.19 19.66
CA ALA A 47 -0.03 -11.43 20.38
C ALA A 47 -1.18 -11.24 21.39
N GLU A 48 -1.14 -10.19 22.21
CA GLU A 48 -2.17 -9.87 23.20
C GLU A 48 -3.50 -9.48 22.55
N THR A 49 -3.45 -8.71 21.46
CA THR A 49 -4.64 -8.33 20.68
C THR A 49 -5.27 -9.57 20.03
N ILE A 50 -4.49 -10.52 19.54
CA ILE A 50 -5.00 -11.77 18.95
C ILE A 50 -5.66 -12.65 20.02
N VAL A 51 -5.10 -12.70 21.23
CA VAL A 51 -5.70 -13.44 22.35
C VAL A 51 -7.01 -12.79 22.82
N GLU A 52 -7.10 -11.46 22.81
CA GLU A 52 -8.28 -10.74 23.27
C GLU A 52 -9.40 -10.69 22.20
N THR A 53 -9.04 -10.53 20.93
CA THR A 53 -9.99 -10.34 19.81
C THR A 53 -10.24 -11.59 18.97
N GLY A 54 -9.32 -12.57 18.99
CA GLY A 54 -9.45 -13.86 18.30
C GLY A 54 -10.71 -14.63 18.68
N PRO A 55 -11.01 -14.82 19.98
CA PRO A 55 -12.21 -15.53 20.44
C PRO A 55 -13.53 -14.83 20.06
N GLN A 56 -13.49 -13.51 19.84
CA GLN A 56 -14.64 -12.71 19.44
C GLN A 56 -14.90 -12.76 17.93
N ASN A 57 -13.92 -13.25 17.15
CA ASN A 57 -14.02 -13.36 15.71
C ASN A 57 -14.83 -14.60 15.30
N ARG A 58 -16.14 -14.39 15.08
CA ARG A 58 -17.08 -15.40 14.57
C ARG A 58 -16.64 -16.11 13.28
N TYR A 59 -15.69 -15.54 12.53
CA TYR A 59 -15.23 -16.08 11.24
C TYR A 59 -13.81 -16.70 11.30
N ARG A 60 -13.09 -16.57 12.43
CA ARG A 60 -11.73 -17.11 12.60
C ARG A 60 -11.59 -17.86 13.92
N SER A 61 -12.39 -18.89 14.12
CA SER A 61 -12.38 -19.70 15.34
C SER A 61 -11.07 -20.47 15.52
N GLY A 62 -10.41 -20.29 16.67
CA GLY A 62 -9.16 -20.97 17.02
C GLY A 62 -7.92 -20.33 16.43
N PHE A 63 -8.01 -19.13 15.84
CA PHE A 63 -6.82 -18.42 15.35
C PHE A 63 -5.89 -18.01 16.50
N GLU A 64 -6.43 -17.79 17.69
CA GLU A 64 -5.72 -17.57 18.95
C GLU A 64 -4.81 -18.76 19.35
N ASP A 65 -5.19 -19.99 18.97
CA ASP A 65 -4.43 -21.21 19.28
C ASP A 65 -3.27 -21.45 18.32
N THR A 66 -3.13 -20.63 17.28
CA THR A 66 -2.01 -20.74 16.33
C THR A 66 -0.69 -20.37 17.02
N ASP A 67 0.41 -20.97 16.56
CA ASP A 67 1.74 -20.56 17.03
C ASP A 67 2.19 -19.28 16.31
N ARG A 68 3.08 -18.52 16.98
CA ARG A 68 3.76 -17.36 16.41
C ARG A 68 4.41 -17.67 15.06
N ALA A 69 5.09 -18.81 14.95
CA ALA A 69 5.73 -19.20 13.70
C ALA A 69 4.70 -19.29 12.55
N GLN A 70 3.54 -19.91 12.82
CA GLN A 70 2.46 -20.02 11.85
C GLN A 70 1.90 -18.66 11.47
N ARG A 71 1.69 -17.75 12.43
CA ARG A 71 1.21 -16.38 12.13
C ARG A 71 2.15 -15.57 11.25
N ILE A 72 3.47 -15.68 11.49
CA ILE A 72 4.49 -15.04 10.64
C ILE A 72 4.43 -15.63 9.22
N THR A 73 4.37 -16.96 9.08
CA THR A 73 4.25 -17.62 7.78
C THR A 73 2.99 -17.17 7.04
N LEU A 74 1.83 -17.09 7.72
CA LEU A 74 0.59 -16.64 7.10
C LEU A 74 0.68 -15.18 6.61
N PHE A 75 1.34 -14.31 7.37
CA PHE A 75 1.56 -12.92 6.94
C PHE A 75 2.48 -12.87 5.71
N GLN A 76 3.56 -13.66 5.71
CA GLN A 76 4.46 -13.81 4.56
C GLN A 76 3.70 -14.30 3.32
N GLU A 77 2.82 -15.29 3.45
CA GLU A 77 1.98 -15.78 2.36
C GLU A 77 1.04 -14.69 1.82
N ILE A 78 0.46 -13.86 2.68
CA ILE A 78 -0.34 -12.69 2.24
C ILE A 78 0.55 -11.71 1.46
N CYS A 79 1.72 -11.34 1.99
CA CYS A 79 2.65 -10.42 1.33
C CYS A 79 3.12 -10.94 -0.04
N GLN A 80 3.39 -12.25 -0.14
CA GLN A 80 3.72 -12.89 -1.41
C GLN A 80 2.54 -12.84 -2.37
N ALA A 81 1.33 -13.20 -1.92
CA ALA A 81 0.15 -13.22 -2.77
C ALA A 81 -0.20 -11.83 -3.32
N ILE A 82 -0.18 -10.77 -2.50
CA ILE A 82 -0.46 -9.40 -2.98
C ILE A 82 0.59 -8.89 -3.99
N THR A 83 1.83 -9.36 -3.87
CA THR A 83 2.92 -8.99 -4.78
C THR A 83 2.85 -9.77 -6.11
N HIS A 84 2.20 -10.93 -6.11
CA HIS A 84 1.98 -11.80 -7.28
C HIS A 84 0.52 -11.73 -7.74
N GLN A 85 0.01 -10.52 -8.00
CA GLN A 85 -1.33 -10.31 -8.59
C GLN A 85 -2.51 -10.89 -7.78
N GLY A 86 -2.32 -11.18 -6.49
CA GLY A 86 -3.34 -11.78 -5.63
C GLY A 86 -3.45 -13.29 -5.77
N GLU A 87 -2.57 -13.92 -6.55
CA GLU A 87 -2.55 -15.37 -6.68
C GLU A 87 -2.23 -16.03 -5.33
N GLY A 88 -3.06 -16.99 -4.94
CA GLY A 88 -2.90 -17.71 -3.67
C GLY A 88 -3.70 -17.16 -2.49
N LEU A 89 -4.26 -15.95 -2.54
CA LEU A 89 -5.04 -15.36 -1.43
C LEU A 89 -6.17 -16.27 -0.92
N ARG A 90 -6.85 -16.97 -1.82
CA ARG A 90 -7.96 -17.90 -1.47
C ARG A 90 -7.51 -19.21 -0.83
N ASN A 91 -6.23 -19.54 -0.96
CA ASN A 91 -5.66 -20.82 -0.55
C ASN A 91 -4.93 -20.73 0.78
N ILE A 92 -4.75 -19.52 1.33
CA ILE A 92 -4.12 -19.29 2.63
C ILE A 92 -5.01 -19.87 3.72
N ARG A 93 -4.48 -20.87 4.43
CA ARG A 93 -5.18 -21.62 5.49
C ARG A 93 -4.29 -21.71 6.71
N TYR A 94 -4.91 -21.62 7.88
CA TYR A 94 -4.23 -21.86 9.15
C TYR A 94 -4.76 -23.15 9.77
N SER A 95 -3.90 -23.77 10.58
CA SER A 95 -4.19 -25.02 11.25
C SER A 95 -3.95 -24.89 12.74
N PRO A 96 -5.01 -24.61 13.53
CA PRO A 96 -4.88 -24.55 14.99
C PRO A 96 -4.67 -25.93 15.61
N LYS A 97 -5.02 -26.99 14.89
CA LYS A 97 -4.70 -28.39 15.21
C LYS A 97 -4.20 -29.08 13.93
N PRO A 98 -3.37 -30.13 14.03
CA PRO A 98 -2.73 -30.77 12.87
C PRO A 98 -3.71 -31.25 11.79
N ASP A 99 -4.95 -31.58 12.17
CA ASP A 99 -5.96 -32.20 11.30
C ASP A 99 -7.05 -31.22 10.83
N ILE A 100 -6.96 -29.93 11.21
CA ILE A 100 -7.97 -28.92 10.88
C ILE A 100 -7.32 -27.82 10.05
N GLN A 101 -7.89 -27.53 8.88
CA GLN A 101 -7.42 -26.48 7.97
C GLN A 101 -8.55 -25.47 7.74
N ILE A 102 -8.39 -24.25 8.26
CA ILE A 102 -9.41 -23.21 8.22
C ILE A 102 -8.93 -22.10 7.26
N PRO A 103 -9.78 -21.61 6.34
CA PRO A 103 -9.44 -20.42 5.53
C PRO A 103 -9.10 -19.23 6.42
N LEU A 104 -7.98 -18.56 6.15
CA LEU A 104 -7.59 -17.37 6.91
C LEU A 104 -8.43 -16.15 6.53
N LEU A 105 -8.64 -15.97 5.22
CA LEU A 105 -9.25 -14.78 4.65
C LEU A 105 -10.70 -15.05 4.26
N HIS A 106 -11.59 -14.14 4.66
CA HIS A 106 -12.98 -14.14 4.22
C HIS A 106 -13.09 -13.60 2.78
N HIS A 107 -14.20 -13.90 2.09
CA HIS A 107 -14.42 -13.46 0.72
C HIS A 107 -14.25 -11.94 0.53
N ALA A 108 -14.80 -11.15 1.46
CA ALA A 108 -14.65 -9.69 1.43
C ALA A 108 -13.19 -9.23 1.58
N GLU A 109 -12.40 -9.93 2.39
CA GLU A 109 -10.98 -9.63 2.61
C GLU A 109 -10.14 -10.03 1.40
N ILE A 110 -10.50 -11.14 0.75
CA ILE A 110 -9.88 -11.57 -0.52
C ILE A 110 -10.12 -10.52 -1.60
N VAL A 111 -11.36 -10.01 -1.74
CA VAL A 111 -11.67 -8.94 -2.72
C VAL A 111 -10.87 -7.68 -2.41
N HIS A 112 -10.82 -7.26 -1.14
CA HIS A 112 -10.04 -6.09 -0.74
C HIS A 112 -8.54 -6.26 -1.03
N LEU A 113 -7.95 -7.40 -0.67
CA LEU A 113 -6.53 -7.68 -0.94
C LEU A 113 -6.24 -7.87 -2.42
N GLN A 114 -7.20 -8.35 -3.22
CA GLN A 114 -7.09 -8.38 -4.67
C GLN A 114 -7.04 -6.97 -5.27
N ASP A 115 -7.81 -6.02 -4.75
CA ASP A 115 -7.73 -4.62 -5.18
C ASP A 115 -6.34 -4.03 -4.88
N VAL A 116 -5.79 -4.33 -3.70
CA VAL A 116 -4.42 -3.96 -3.33
C VAL A 116 -3.41 -4.61 -4.28
N ALA A 117 -3.57 -5.90 -4.59
CA ALA A 117 -2.69 -6.61 -5.51
C ALA A 117 -2.73 -6.05 -6.93
N ASN A 118 -3.91 -5.65 -7.41
CA ASN A 118 -4.09 -4.99 -8.70
C ASN A 118 -3.39 -3.63 -8.74
N LEU A 119 -3.49 -2.85 -7.65
CA LEU A 119 -2.79 -1.58 -7.52
C LEU A 119 -1.26 -1.78 -7.55
N ILE A 120 -0.75 -2.75 -6.78
CA ILE A 120 0.68 -3.10 -6.76
C ILE A 120 1.14 -3.52 -8.16
N THR A 121 0.39 -4.40 -8.81
CA THR A 121 0.69 -4.87 -10.18
C THR A 121 0.77 -3.71 -11.17
N LEU A 122 -0.17 -2.76 -11.10
CA LEU A 122 -0.13 -1.56 -11.92
C LEU A 122 1.13 -0.73 -11.64
N THR A 123 1.49 -0.53 -10.37
CA THR A 123 2.70 0.22 -10.00
C THR A 123 4.00 -0.48 -10.43
N GLN A 124 4.09 -1.81 -10.31
CA GLN A 124 5.24 -2.60 -10.77
C GLN A 124 5.40 -2.50 -12.29
N LYS A 125 4.30 -2.49 -13.05
CA LYS A 125 4.35 -2.25 -14.50
C LYS A 125 4.88 -0.85 -14.84
N LEU A 126 4.55 0.16 -14.03
CA LEU A 126 4.97 1.55 -14.25
C LEU A 126 6.40 1.84 -13.78
N GLU A 127 6.91 1.06 -12.83
CA GLU A 127 8.26 1.22 -12.26
C GLU A 127 9.36 1.40 -13.31
N PRO A 128 9.58 0.46 -14.27
CA PRO A 128 10.73 0.56 -15.17
C PRO A 128 10.68 1.83 -16.01
N TYR A 129 9.48 2.32 -16.34
CA TYR A 129 9.30 3.57 -17.06
C TYR A 129 9.66 4.78 -16.20
N MET A 130 9.27 4.79 -14.91
CA MET A 130 9.63 5.85 -13.98
C MET A 130 11.15 5.90 -13.74
N LEU A 131 11.78 4.74 -13.56
CA LEU A 131 13.23 4.63 -13.40
C LEU A 131 13.96 5.11 -14.66
N LEU A 132 13.53 4.66 -15.85
CA LEU A 132 14.09 5.10 -17.13
C LEU A 132 13.95 6.61 -17.31
N MET A 133 12.79 7.17 -17.01
CA MET A 133 12.53 8.61 -17.08
C MET A 133 13.45 9.39 -16.14
N TRP A 134 13.70 8.89 -14.93
CA TRP A 134 14.60 9.52 -13.97
C TRP A 134 16.06 9.43 -14.40
N CYS A 135 16.51 8.27 -14.90
CA CYS A 135 17.84 8.10 -15.47
C CYS A 135 18.07 9.04 -16.66
N MET A 136 17.08 9.16 -17.56
CA MET A 136 17.14 10.12 -18.67
C MET A 136 17.22 11.55 -18.16
N LEU A 137 16.44 11.91 -17.14
CA LEU A 137 16.47 13.24 -16.55
C LEU A 137 17.85 13.56 -15.97
N ILE A 138 18.45 12.63 -15.21
CA ILE A 138 19.81 12.78 -14.69
C ILE A 138 20.84 12.88 -15.80
N ALA A 139 20.74 12.05 -16.84
CA ALA A 139 21.63 12.12 -17.98
C ALA A 139 21.54 13.50 -18.66
N VAL A 140 20.35 14.08 -18.80
CA VAL A 140 20.19 15.44 -19.33
C VAL A 140 20.85 16.48 -18.42
N TYR A 141 20.68 16.38 -17.09
CA TYR A 141 21.36 17.26 -16.14
C TYR A 141 22.88 17.17 -16.26
N ALA A 142 23.43 15.96 -16.40
CA ALA A 142 24.86 15.72 -16.57
C ALA A 142 25.37 16.25 -17.92
N LEU A 143 24.73 15.89 -19.03
CA LEU A 143 25.10 16.28 -20.39
C LEU A 143 24.99 17.80 -20.62
N ARG A 144 24.02 18.46 -19.97
CA ARG A 144 23.86 19.92 -20.02
C ARG A 144 24.63 20.66 -18.92
N SER A 145 25.36 19.93 -18.07
CA SER A 145 26.08 20.48 -16.90
C SER A 145 25.21 21.40 -16.05
N TRP A 146 23.94 21.08 -15.91
CA TRP A 146 23.02 21.86 -15.12
C TRP A 146 23.21 21.56 -13.64
N PRO A 147 23.15 22.58 -12.76
CA PRO A 147 23.24 22.35 -11.33
C PRO A 147 22.02 21.53 -10.89
N LEU A 148 22.28 20.43 -10.17
CA LEU A 148 21.23 19.66 -9.51
C LEU A 148 20.55 20.53 -8.44
N PRO A 149 19.24 20.36 -8.22
CA PRO A 149 18.56 21.04 -7.12
C PRO A 149 19.20 20.71 -5.78
N ASN A 150 19.34 21.73 -4.92
CA ASN A 150 19.86 21.52 -3.56
C ASN A 150 18.86 20.67 -2.75
N TYR A 151 19.34 19.80 -1.85
CA TYR A 151 18.48 18.98 -0.98
C TYR A 151 17.44 19.82 -0.22
N LYS A 152 17.78 21.05 0.20
CA LYS A 152 16.83 21.96 0.86
C LYS A 152 15.68 22.36 -0.07
N GLN A 153 15.94 22.55 -1.36
CA GLN A 153 14.92 22.84 -2.36
C GLN A 153 14.04 21.63 -2.63
N ILE A 154 14.64 20.44 -2.75
CA ILE A 154 13.91 19.17 -2.91
C ILE A 154 12.96 18.97 -1.72
N LEU A 155 13.46 19.17 -0.49
CA LEU A 155 12.66 19.06 0.72
C LEU A 155 11.53 20.07 0.76
N ALA A 156 11.81 21.35 0.47
CA ALA A 156 10.80 22.41 0.48
C ALA A 156 9.69 22.15 -0.56
N VAL A 157 10.05 21.82 -1.81
CA VAL A 157 9.08 21.54 -2.89
C VAL A 157 8.20 20.36 -2.52
N ASN A 158 8.78 19.25 -2.06
CA ASN A 158 8.01 18.06 -1.69
C ASN A 158 7.15 18.31 -0.45
N SER A 159 7.63 19.06 0.54
CA SER A 159 6.84 19.40 1.74
C SER A 159 5.60 20.23 1.37
N VAL A 160 5.76 21.23 0.50
CA VAL A 160 4.63 22.04 0.01
C VAL A 160 3.63 21.18 -0.76
N LEU A 161 4.11 20.28 -1.63
CA LEU A 161 3.23 19.36 -2.36
C LEU A 161 2.46 18.43 -1.42
N ILE A 162 3.13 17.84 -0.43
CA ILE A 162 2.51 16.93 0.54
C ILE A 162 1.47 17.67 1.37
N VAL A 163 1.81 18.83 1.94
CA VAL A 163 0.86 19.65 2.71
C VAL A 163 -0.32 20.09 1.85
N GLY A 164 -0.08 20.48 0.61
CA GLY A 164 -1.13 20.84 -0.34
C GLY A 164 -2.06 19.68 -0.65
N LEU A 165 -1.52 18.48 -0.86
CA LEU A 165 -2.31 17.26 -1.08
C LEU A 165 -3.13 16.89 0.16
N ILE A 166 -2.54 16.95 1.36
CA ILE A 166 -3.25 16.71 2.62
C ILE A 166 -4.40 17.71 2.78
N ALA A 167 -4.14 19.00 2.56
CA ALA A 167 -5.16 20.04 2.64
C ALA A 167 -6.29 19.81 1.61
N ALA A 168 -5.95 19.39 0.39
CA ALA A 168 -6.93 19.07 -0.64
C ALA A 168 -7.82 17.87 -0.23
N VAL A 169 -7.22 16.80 0.31
CA VAL A 169 -7.97 15.64 0.83
C VAL A 169 -8.89 16.05 1.98
N LEU A 170 -8.41 16.88 2.90
CA LEU A 170 -9.20 17.40 4.02
C LEU A 170 -10.36 18.29 3.55
N ALA A 171 -10.13 19.12 2.52
CA ALA A 171 -11.14 20.02 1.98
C ALA A 171 -12.26 19.28 1.21
N VAL A 172 -11.91 18.21 0.48
CA VAL A 172 -12.89 17.35 -0.21
C VAL A 172 -13.62 16.43 0.78
N GLY A 173 -12.99 16.13 1.91
CA GLY A 173 -13.52 15.21 2.93
C GLY A 173 -13.09 13.77 2.66
N TRP A 174 -12.54 13.12 3.69
CA TRP A 174 -12.02 11.75 3.61
C TRP A 174 -13.04 10.74 3.07
N VAL A 175 -14.31 10.86 3.48
CA VAL A 175 -15.38 9.96 3.03
C VAL A 175 -15.69 10.14 1.54
N GLU A 176 -15.64 11.36 1.00
CA GLU A 176 -15.91 11.57 -0.43
C GLU A 176 -14.76 11.09 -1.33
N VAL A 177 -13.51 11.17 -0.87
CA VAL A 177 -12.35 10.67 -1.62
C VAL A 177 -12.37 9.13 -1.69
N PHE A 178 -12.67 8.46 -0.59
CA PHE A 178 -12.55 7.00 -0.49
C PHE A 178 -13.85 6.23 -0.75
N THR A 179 -15.03 6.80 -0.49
CA THR A 179 -16.32 6.09 -0.60
C THR A 179 -17.05 6.33 -1.94
N ARG A 180 -16.74 7.42 -2.66
CA ARG A 180 -17.47 7.74 -3.90
C ARG A 180 -17.13 6.81 -5.07
N ARG A 181 -15.96 6.15 -5.05
CA ARG A 181 -15.55 5.14 -6.06
C ARG A 181 -16.18 3.76 -5.83
N THR A 182 -16.50 3.40 -4.59
CA THR A 182 -17.22 2.15 -4.28
C THR A 182 -18.72 2.27 -4.54
N ALA A 183 -19.30 3.46 -4.40
CA ALA A 183 -20.73 3.67 -4.68
C ALA A 183 -21.10 3.53 -6.18
N GLY A 184 -20.19 3.81 -7.12
CA GLY A 184 -20.46 3.74 -8.56
C GLY A 184 -20.56 2.32 -9.12
N SER A 185 -19.78 1.38 -8.58
CA SER A 185 -19.84 -0.04 -8.97
C SER A 185 -20.93 -0.81 -8.21
N PHE A 186 -21.21 -0.42 -6.96
CA PHE A 186 -22.24 -1.07 -6.14
C PHE A 186 -23.67 -0.78 -6.61
N ARG A 187 -23.92 0.43 -7.17
CA ARG A 187 -25.26 0.81 -7.65
C ARG A 187 -25.77 0.03 -8.85
N MET A 188 -24.89 -0.66 -9.58
CA MET A 188 -25.29 -1.51 -10.71
C MET A 188 -25.64 -2.95 -10.27
N ILE A 189 -25.25 -3.35 -9.06
CA ILE A 189 -25.45 -4.73 -8.55
C ILE A 189 -26.56 -4.79 -7.48
N THR A 190 -26.89 -3.68 -6.81
CA THR A 190 -27.89 -3.70 -5.73
C THR A 190 -29.24 -3.12 -6.17
N ASN A 191 -29.94 -3.83 -7.03
CA ASN A 191 -31.41 -3.73 -7.13
C ASN A 191 -32.09 -4.69 -6.13
N GLY A 192 -31.48 -4.82 -4.95
CA GLY A 192 -31.88 -5.73 -3.89
C GLY A 192 -31.38 -5.19 -2.55
N SER A 193 -32.30 -4.51 -1.86
CA SER A 193 -32.22 -3.94 -0.50
C SER A 193 -31.17 -4.59 0.43
N PHE A 194 -30.19 -3.82 0.90
CA PHE A 194 -29.59 -4.04 2.22
C PHE A 194 -29.05 -2.74 2.79
N SER A 195 -29.60 -2.32 3.94
CA SER A 195 -29.24 -1.12 4.69
C SER A 195 -28.34 -1.51 5.85
N ILE A 196 -27.11 -1.01 5.90
CA ILE A 196 -26.20 -1.18 7.04
C ILE A 196 -26.10 0.17 7.76
N LYS A 197 -26.71 0.25 8.95
CA LYS A 197 -26.41 1.27 9.95
C LYS A 197 -25.09 0.89 10.62
N ILE A 198 -24.13 1.80 10.58
CA ILE A 198 -22.88 1.72 11.36
C ILE A 198 -23.12 2.52 12.64
N HIS A 199 -22.93 1.87 13.79
CA HIS A 199 -22.76 2.52 15.09
C HIS A 199 -21.27 2.78 15.33
#